data_AF-A0A561PP51-F1
#
_entry.id   AF-A0A561PP51-F1
#
_cell.length_a   1.000
_cell.length_b   1.000
_cell.length_c   1.000
_cell.angle_alpha   90.00
_cell.angle_beta   90.00
_cell.angle_gamma   90.00
#
_symmetry.space_group_name_H-M   'P 1'
#
loop_
_entity.id
_entity.type
_entity.pdbx_description
1 polymer ?
#
loop_
_entity_poly.entity_id
_entity_poly.type
_entity_poly.pdbx_seq_one_letter_code
_entity_poly.pdbx_strand_id
1 'polypeptide(L)'
;MDSKSIVIQRIEKKLAASKRTIKVWVPVCLVAGLAFGIWGYQQMTASGPSWIFGVGVALIVIAMALLYDGLTNRKDKFLLEYAKNQPAKIVWIYHHILRMNGVPQESMMIGDDEGNIFKMPIVRKRGQEDELMNALVNTFPQAVIGFSHDLKKLYARNPKQFREQVMQQQ
;
A
#
# COMPACT_ATOMS: atom_id res chain seq x y z
N MET A 1 -18.42 -19.98 7.97
CA MET A 1 -18.29 -18.84 7.03
C MET A 1 -16.84 -18.40 7.02
N ASP A 2 -16.16 -18.54 5.89
CA ASP A 2 -14.72 -18.31 5.78
C ASP A 2 -14.35 -16.83 5.92
N SER A 3 -13.74 -16.46 7.05
CA SER A 3 -13.19 -15.13 7.32
C SER A 3 -12.17 -14.69 6.25
N LYS A 4 -11.45 -15.65 5.63
CA LYS A 4 -10.55 -15.43 4.48
C LYS A 4 -11.21 -14.68 3.32
N SER A 5 -12.53 -14.82 3.14
CA SER A 5 -13.25 -14.20 2.01
C SER A 5 -13.50 -12.69 2.19
N ILE A 6 -13.70 -12.20 3.41
CA ILE A 6 -14.24 -10.85 3.63
C ILE A 6 -13.16 -9.78 3.45
N VAL A 7 -11.94 -10.04 3.96
CA VAL A 7 -10.83 -9.09 3.85
C VAL A 7 -10.35 -8.97 2.41
N ILE A 8 -10.21 -10.10 1.71
CA ILE A 8 -9.81 -10.14 0.30
C ILE A 8 -10.87 -9.46 -0.57
N GLN A 9 -12.16 -9.75 -0.38
CA GLN A 9 -13.23 -9.08 -1.13
C GLN A 9 -13.26 -7.56 -0.91
N ARG A 10 -12.98 -7.07 0.31
CA ARG A 10 -12.90 -5.61 0.57
C ARG A 10 -11.71 -4.97 -0.13
N ILE A 11 -10.56 -5.64 -0.14
CA ILE A 11 -9.36 -5.18 -0.86
C ILE A 11 -9.65 -5.13 -2.36
N GLU A 12 -10.25 -6.18 -2.93
CA GLU A 12 -10.64 -6.24 -4.34
C GLU A 12 -11.67 -5.16 -4.71
N LYS A 13 -12.67 -4.93 -3.86
CA LYS A 13 -13.68 -3.89 -4.10
C LYS A 13 -13.08 -2.48 -4.05
N LYS A 14 -12.15 -2.21 -3.11
CA LYS A 14 -11.38 -0.94 -3.08
C LYS A 14 -10.50 -0.78 -4.32
N LEU A 15 -9.83 -1.84 -4.75
CA LEU A 15 -9.01 -1.86 -5.96
C LEU A 15 -9.82 -1.64 -7.24
N ALA A 16 -11.01 -2.23 -7.33
CA ALA A 16 -11.92 -2.05 -8.46
C ALA A 16 -12.48 -0.61 -8.52
N ALA A 17 -12.86 -0.05 -7.36
CA ALA A 17 -13.31 1.34 -7.27
C ALA A 17 -12.19 2.31 -7.64
N SER A 18 -10.98 2.12 -7.09
CA SER A 18 -9.79 2.93 -7.40
C SER A 18 -9.46 2.90 -8.90
N LYS A 19 -9.46 1.72 -9.55
CA LYS A 19 -9.24 1.59 -11.00
C LYS A 19 -10.22 2.39 -11.86
N ARG A 20 -11.52 2.37 -11.51
CA ARG A 20 -12.55 3.11 -12.26
C ARG A 20 -12.36 4.61 -12.06
N THR A 21 -12.06 5.04 -10.83
CA THR A 21 -11.83 6.46 -10.53
C THR A 21 -10.61 6.99 -11.28
N ILE A 22 -9.49 6.26 -11.27
CA ILE A 22 -8.26 6.67 -11.94
C ILE A 22 -8.43 6.69 -13.46
N LYS A 23 -9.01 5.65 -14.06
CA LYS A 23 -9.16 5.58 -15.53
C LYS A 23 -10.03 6.68 -16.10
N VAL A 24 -11.05 7.13 -15.37
CA VAL A 24 -12.04 8.09 -15.86
C VAL A 24 -11.71 9.51 -15.42
N TRP A 25 -11.43 9.73 -14.14
CA TRP A 25 -11.31 11.10 -13.61
C TRP A 25 -9.94 11.73 -13.86
N VAL A 26 -8.85 10.96 -13.87
CA VAL A 26 -7.52 11.51 -14.16
C VAL A 26 -7.44 12.18 -15.54
N PRO A 27 -7.84 11.54 -16.65
CA PRO A 27 -7.79 12.19 -17.96
C PRO A 27 -8.75 13.39 -18.04
N VAL A 28 -9.92 13.31 -17.42
CA VAL A 28 -10.88 14.44 -17.37
C VAL A 28 -10.28 15.65 -16.64
N CYS A 29 -9.69 15.44 -15.45
CA CYS A 29 -9.07 16.52 -14.68
C CYS A 29 -7.82 17.09 -15.38
N LEU A 30 -7.01 16.27 -16.05
CA LEU A 30 -5.86 16.74 -16.82
C LEU A 30 -6.28 17.59 -18.03
N VAL A 31 -7.23 17.10 -18.83
CA VAL A 31 -7.70 17.81 -20.03
C VAL A 31 -8.40 19.12 -19.64
N ALA A 32 -9.29 19.08 -18.65
CA ALA A 32 -9.95 20.28 -18.15
C ALA A 32 -8.95 21.25 -17.50
N GLY A 33 -8.02 20.74 -16.69
CA GLY A 33 -6.99 21.55 -16.05
C GLY A 33 -6.08 22.27 -17.05
N LEU A 34 -5.66 21.58 -18.12
CA LEU A 34 -4.89 22.19 -19.21
C LEU A 34 -5.71 23.22 -19.98
N ALA A 35 -6.97 22.93 -20.31
CA ALA A 35 -7.84 23.86 -21.03
C ALA A 35 -8.07 25.15 -20.23
N PHE A 36 -8.44 25.03 -18.95
CA PHE A 36 -8.61 26.18 -18.06
C PHE A 36 -7.29 26.89 -17.75
N GLY A 37 -6.18 26.15 -17.66
CA GLY A 37 -4.85 26.74 -17.48
C GLY A 37 -4.43 27.60 -18.66
N ILE A 38 -4.57 27.10 -19.89
CA ILE A 38 -4.23 27.83 -21.11
C ILE A 38 -5.14 29.05 -21.27
N TRP A 39 -6.46 28.87 -21.11
CA TRP A 39 -7.41 29.97 -21.25
C TRP A 39 -7.23 31.04 -20.16
N GLY A 40 -7.06 30.61 -18.91
CA GLY A 40 -6.80 31.49 -17.78
C GLY A 40 -5.48 32.25 -17.91
N TYR A 41 -4.44 31.60 -18.46
CA TYR A 41 -3.14 32.24 -18.75
C TYR A 41 -3.27 33.32 -19.81
N GLN A 42 -3.96 33.04 -20.92
CA GLN A 42 -4.23 34.04 -21.97
C GLN A 42 -4.99 35.25 -21.41
N GLN A 43 -6.02 35.01 -20.60
CA GLN A 43 -6.77 36.08 -19.95
C GLN A 43 -5.90 36.87 -18.96
N MET A 44 -4.99 36.18 -18.26
CA MET A 44 -4.06 36.79 -17.32
C MET A 44 -3.08 37.75 -18.01
N THR A 45 -2.58 37.37 -19.19
CA THR A 45 -1.73 38.24 -20.01
C THR A 45 -2.47 39.45 -20.58
N ALA A 46 -3.78 39.36 -20.79
CA ALA A 46 -4.58 40.43 -21.39
C ALA A 46 -5.17 41.41 -20.36
N SER A 47 -5.55 40.93 -19.17
CA SER A 47 -6.39 41.68 -18.23
C SER A 47 -5.98 41.60 -16.76
N GLY A 48 -4.84 40.97 -16.46
CA GLY A 48 -4.38 40.76 -15.08
C GLY A 48 -4.92 39.47 -14.44
N PRO A 49 -4.63 39.21 -13.15
CA PRO A 49 -4.82 37.90 -12.52
C PRO A 49 -6.22 37.31 -12.72
N SER A 50 -6.29 36.08 -13.26
CA SER A 50 -7.56 35.39 -13.51
C SER A 50 -7.75 34.22 -12.53
N TRP A 51 -8.92 34.15 -11.92
CA TRP A 51 -9.29 33.02 -11.06
C TRP A 51 -9.40 31.69 -11.87
N ILE A 52 -9.67 31.80 -13.18
CA ILE A 52 -9.75 30.68 -14.11
C ILE A 52 -8.41 29.94 -14.21
N PHE A 53 -7.29 30.66 -14.21
CA PHE A 53 -5.96 30.05 -14.15
C PHE A 53 -5.79 29.23 -12.86
N GLY A 54 -6.22 29.76 -11.72
CA GLY A 54 -6.20 29.06 -10.43
C GLY A 54 -7.02 27.76 -10.44
N VAL A 55 -8.19 27.76 -11.07
CA VAL A 55 -9.02 26.55 -11.25
C VAL A 55 -8.31 25.51 -12.11
N GLY A 56 -7.65 25.93 -13.20
CA GLY A 56 -6.86 25.04 -14.05
C GLY A 56 -5.74 24.33 -13.29
N VAL A 57 -4.97 25.09 -12.49
CA VAL A 57 -3.90 24.53 -11.64
C VAL A 57 -4.46 23.57 -10.59
N ALA A 58 -5.57 23.92 -9.93
CA ALA A 58 -6.19 23.06 -8.93
C ALA A 58 -6.62 21.70 -9.50
N LEU A 59 -7.18 21.67 -10.72
CA LEU A 59 -7.56 20.43 -11.40
C LEU A 59 -6.36 19.54 -11.73
N ILE A 60 -5.23 20.13 -12.13
CA ILE A 60 -3.99 19.39 -12.38
C ILE A 60 -3.46 18.76 -11.08
N VAL A 61 -3.49 19.51 -9.97
CA VAL A 61 -3.08 18.99 -8.65
C VAL A 61 -3.96 17.82 -8.21
N ILE A 62 -5.29 17.92 -8.40
CA ILE A 62 -6.22 16.82 -8.10
C ILE A 62 -5.91 15.60 -8.98
N ALA A 63 -5.64 15.79 -10.28
CA ALA A 63 -5.27 14.70 -11.17
C ALA A 63 -3.97 14.00 -10.73
N MET A 64 -2.95 14.79 -10.31
CA MET A 64 -1.70 14.25 -9.76
C MET A 64 -1.93 13.46 -8.46
N ALA A 65 -2.79 13.95 -7.55
CA ALA A 65 -3.12 13.25 -6.32
C ALA A 65 -3.81 11.90 -6.59
N LEU A 66 -4.75 11.86 -7.54
CA LEU A 66 -5.43 10.62 -7.95
C LEU A 66 -4.47 9.64 -8.63
N LEU A 67 -3.52 10.13 -9.44
CA LEU A 67 -2.46 9.30 -10.03
C LEU A 67 -1.53 8.71 -8.96
N TYR A 68 -1.14 9.51 -7.97
CA TYR A 68 -0.32 9.06 -6.85
C TYR A 68 -1.02 7.97 -6.03
N ASP A 69 -2.30 8.15 -5.72
CA ASP A 69 -3.12 7.12 -5.05
C ASP A 69 -3.25 5.85 -5.90
N GLY A 70 -3.35 5.99 -7.22
CA GLY A 70 -3.33 4.85 -8.14
C GLY A 70 -2.04 4.06 -8.16
N LEU A 71 -0.90 4.77 -8.17
CA LEU A 71 0.42 4.16 -8.17
C LEU A 71 0.71 3.43 -6.86
N THR A 72 0.31 4.00 -5.72
CA THR A 72 0.45 3.37 -4.41
C THR A 72 -0.43 2.13 -4.28
N ASN A 73 -1.71 2.20 -4.68
CA ASN A 73 -2.60 1.03 -4.73
C ASN A 73 -2.09 -0.12 -5.64
N ARG A 74 -1.35 0.21 -6.72
CA ARG A 74 -0.75 -0.81 -7.60
C ARG A 74 0.37 -1.58 -6.91
N LYS A 75 1.18 -0.92 -6.07
CA LYS A 75 2.21 -1.59 -5.28
C LYS A 75 1.59 -2.57 -4.29
N ASP A 76 0.55 -2.15 -3.57
CA ASP A 76 -0.15 -3.02 -2.62
C ASP A 76 -0.77 -4.25 -3.30
N LYS A 77 -1.33 -4.07 -4.52
CA LYS A 77 -1.86 -5.20 -5.31
C LYS A 77 -0.77 -6.17 -5.73
N PHE A 78 0.37 -5.67 -6.21
CA PHE A 78 1.50 -6.50 -6.61
C PHE A 78 2.01 -7.32 -5.42
N LEU A 79 2.12 -6.71 -4.24
CA LEU A 79 2.54 -7.39 -3.01
C LEU A 79 1.57 -8.49 -2.61
N LEU A 80 0.26 -8.21 -2.68
CA LEU A 80 -0.77 -9.20 -2.39
C LEU A 80 -0.73 -10.36 -3.40
N GLU A 81 -0.54 -10.08 -4.69
CA GLU A 81 -0.39 -11.10 -5.73
C GLU A 81 0.89 -11.91 -5.57
N TYR A 82 2.02 -11.26 -5.26
CA TYR A 82 3.30 -11.91 -4.99
C TYR A 82 3.18 -12.90 -3.83
N ALA A 83 2.64 -12.44 -2.69
CA ALA A 83 2.46 -13.25 -1.51
C ALA A 83 1.46 -14.40 -1.73
N LYS A 84 0.40 -14.18 -2.51
CA LYS A 84 -0.57 -15.24 -2.87
C LYS A 84 0.01 -16.30 -3.80
N ASN A 85 0.81 -15.89 -4.79
CA ASN A 85 1.33 -16.80 -5.82
C ASN A 85 2.55 -17.59 -5.34
N GLN A 86 3.33 -17.03 -4.41
CA GLN A 86 4.57 -17.65 -3.92
C GLN A 86 4.63 -17.60 -2.38
N PRO A 87 3.64 -18.19 -1.67
CA PRO A 87 3.63 -18.13 -0.20
C PRO A 87 4.87 -18.81 0.39
N ALA A 88 5.44 -19.81 -0.30
CA ALA A 88 6.64 -20.55 0.09
C ALA A 88 7.89 -19.67 0.24
N LYS A 89 7.98 -18.57 -0.51
CA LYS A 89 9.10 -17.63 -0.44
C LYS A 89 9.03 -16.70 0.76
N ILE A 90 7.86 -16.54 1.36
CA ILE A 90 7.68 -15.64 2.50
C ILE A 90 8.20 -16.32 3.76
N VAL A 91 9.28 -15.80 4.32
CA VAL A 91 9.98 -16.38 5.47
C VAL A 91 9.77 -15.60 6.76
N TRP A 92 9.39 -14.33 6.66
CA TRP A 92 9.20 -13.47 7.84
C TRP A 92 8.00 -12.54 7.67
N ILE A 93 7.14 -12.47 8.67
CA ILE A 93 6.03 -11.51 8.71
C ILE A 93 6.00 -10.87 10.08
N TYR A 94 5.99 -9.54 10.15
CA TYR A 94 5.82 -8.86 11.43
C TYR A 94 4.92 -7.65 11.34
N HIS A 95 4.19 -7.42 12.43
CA HIS A 95 3.36 -6.24 12.61
C HIS A 95 4.19 -5.12 13.26
N HIS A 96 4.25 -3.97 12.60
CA HIS A 96 4.98 -2.81 13.05
C HIS A 96 4.02 -1.65 13.34
N ILE A 97 4.05 -1.17 14.58
CA ILE A 97 3.27 -0.01 15.02
C ILE A 97 4.23 1.17 15.19
N LEU A 98 4.17 2.13 14.28
CA LEU A 98 4.90 3.39 14.39
C LEU A 98 3.96 4.47 14.90
N ARG A 99 4.40 5.30 15.85
CA ARG A 99 3.66 6.52 16.20
C ARG A 99 4.28 7.70 15.47
N MET A 100 3.55 8.31 14.54
CA MET A 100 3.92 9.60 13.95
C MET A 100 2.98 10.66 14.47
N ASN A 101 3.51 11.71 15.12
CA ASN A 101 2.72 12.80 15.68
C ASN A 101 1.60 12.33 16.63
N GLY A 102 1.86 11.30 17.44
CA GLY A 102 0.87 10.71 18.35
C GLY A 102 -0.16 9.79 17.70
N VAL A 103 -0.21 9.72 16.36
CA VAL A 103 -1.10 8.82 15.62
C VAL A 103 -0.40 7.49 15.36
N PRO A 104 -0.97 6.35 15.81
CA PRO A 104 -0.44 5.04 15.48
C PRO A 104 -0.66 4.73 14.00
N GLN A 105 0.42 4.57 13.25
CA GLN A 105 0.46 3.99 11.92
C GLN A 105 0.89 2.53 12.02
N GLU A 106 -0.05 1.64 11.72
CA GLU A 106 0.17 0.21 11.66
C GLU A 106 0.58 -0.21 10.25
N SER A 107 1.63 -1.01 10.15
CA SER A 107 2.08 -1.59 8.89
C SER A 107 2.58 -3.00 9.11
N MET A 108 2.33 -3.88 8.16
CA MET A 108 2.92 -5.20 8.10
C MET A 108 4.20 -5.12 7.29
N MET A 109 5.23 -5.81 7.75
CA MET A 109 6.43 -6.02 6.96
C MET A 109 6.57 -7.50 6.67
N ILE A 110 6.75 -7.81 5.39
CA ILE A 110 6.81 -9.15 4.84
C ILE A 110 8.18 -9.31 4.20
N GLY A 111 8.98 -10.24 4.72
CA GLY A 111 10.29 -10.60 4.20
C GLY A 111 10.25 -11.91 3.41
N ASP A 112 10.93 -11.94 2.26
CA ASP A 112 11.13 -13.17 1.49
C ASP A 112 12.53 -13.77 1.66
N ASP A 113 12.70 -14.99 1.17
CA ASP A 113 13.98 -15.73 1.18
C ASP A 113 15.08 -15.09 0.33
N GLU A 114 14.72 -14.18 -0.56
CA GLU A 114 15.64 -13.37 -1.37
C GLU A 114 16.14 -12.12 -0.63
N GLY A 115 15.57 -11.79 0.53
CA GLY A 115 15.94 -10.63 1.35
C GLY A 115 15.15 -9.37 1.03
N ASN A 116 14.14 -9.44 0.17
CA ASN A 116 13.25 -8.32 -0.10
C ASN A 116 12.34 -8.10 1.10
N ILE A 117 12.13 -6.83 1.47
CA ILE A 117 11.19 -6.46 2.53
C ILE A 117 10.09 -5.60 1.92
N PHE A 118 8.88 -6.09 2.06
CA PHE A 118 7.68 -5.44 1.56
C PHE A 118 6.90 -4.84 2.73
N LYS A 119 6.54 -3.57 2.63
CA LYS A 119 5.70 -2.89 3.62
C LYS A 119 4.27 -2.84 3.08
N MET A 120 3.33 -3.44 3.81
CA MET A 120 1.91 -3.37 3.51
C MET A 120 1.19 -2.52 4.57
N PRO A 121 0.38 -1.54 4.18
CA PRO A 121 -0.48 -0.83 5.12
C PRO A 121 -1.55 -1.79 5.65
N ILE A 122 -1.75 -1.82 6.97
CA ILE A 122 -2.84 -2.58 7.59
C ILE A 122 -3.96 -1.61 7.90
N VAL A 123 -5.13 -1.82 7.30
CA VAL A 123 -6.36 -1.13 7.70
C VAL A 123 -7.05 -2.00 8.74
N ARG A 124 -6.64 -1.86 10.01
CA ARG A 124 -7.19 -2.65 11.11
C ARG A 124 -8.43 -1.99 11.70
N LYS A 125 -9.42 -2.81 12.06
CA LYS A 125 -10.42 -2.45 13.08
C LYS A 125 -9.92 -3.00 14.42
N ARG A 126 -10.04 -2.21 15.49
CA ARG A 126 -9.66 -2.60 16.86
C ARG A 126 -10.32 -3.95 17.21
N GLY A 127 -9.54 -4.90 17.73
CA GLY A 127 -10.03 -6.21 18.18
C GLY A 127 -10.00 -7.37 17.16
N GLN A 128 -9.47 -7.16 15.94
CA GLN A 128 -9.31 -8.24 14.94
C GLN A 128 -7.89 -8.83 14.91
N GLU A 129 -7.20 -8.83 16.04
CA GLU A 129 -5.77 -9.17 16.07
C GLU A 129 -5.53 -10.66 15.86
N ASP A 130 -6.21 -11.47 16.65
CA ASP A 130 -6.14 -12.93 16.58
C ASP A 130 -6.65 -13.46 15.24
N GLU A 131 -7.69 -12.83 14.69
CA GLU A 131 -8.23 -13.18 13.37
C GLU A 131 -7.20 -12.94 12.26
N LEU A 132 -6.48 -11.80 12.32
CA LEU A 132 -5.40 -11.51 11.39
C LEU A 132 -4.23 -12.47 11.57
N MET A 133 -3.80 -12.72 12.79
CA MET A 133 -2.68 -13.64 13.07
C MET A 133 -2.99 -15.06 12.60
N ASN A 134 -4.19 -15.56 12.88
CA ASN A 134 -4.67 -16.85 12.39
C ASN A 134 -4.74 -16.89 10.86
N ALA A 135 -5.19 -15.81 10.22
CA ALA A 135 -5.21 -15.74 8.76
C ALA A 135 -3.79 -15.79 8.18
N LEU A 136 -2.82 -15.12 8.80
CA LEU A 136 -1.41 -15.12 8.37
C LEU A 136 -0.76 -16.48 8.54
N VAL A 137 -0.90 -17.12 9.71
CA VAL A 137 -0.39 -18.48 9.96
C VAL A 137 -0.93 -19.45 8.91
N ASN A 138 -2.23 -19.38 8.63
CA ASN A 138 -2.90 -20.25 7.66
C ASN A 138 -2.55 -19.96 6.20
N THR A 139 -2.04 -18.76 5.89
CA THR A 139 -1.68 -18.36 4.52
C THR A 139 -0.19 -18.56 4.27
N PHE A 140 0.64 -18.38 5.30
CA PHE A 140 2.10 -18.44 5.25
C PHE A 140 2.64 -19.39 6.33
N PRO A 141 2.39 -20.70 6.22
CA PRO A 141 2.75 -21.66 7.27
C PRO A 141 4.26 -21.80 7.48
N GLN A 142 5.09 -21.43 6.49
CA GLN A 142 6.55 -21.43 6.61
C GLN A 142 7.12 -20.11 7.16
N ALA A 143 6.33 -19.05 7.24
CA ALA A 143 6.82 -17.75 7.71
C ALA A 143 6.93 -17.72 9.23
N VAL A 144 8.04 -17.21 9.73
CA VAL A 144 8.15 -16.83 11.15
C VAL A 144 7.32 -15.57 11.35
N ILE A 145 6.32 -15.64 12.23
CA ILE A 145 5.45 -14.51 12.52
C ILE A 145 5.82 -13.91 13.86
N GLY A 146 6.17 -12.63 13.87
CA GLY A 146 6.50 -11.90 15.09
C GLY A 146 7.61 -10.88 14.90
N PHE A 147 7.67 -9.92 15.81
CA PHE A 147 8.71 -8.90 15.85
C PHE A 147 9.66 -9.15 17.02
N SER A 148 10.94 -9.36 16.70
CA SER A 148 12.05 -9.22 17.64
C SER A 148 13.19 -8.51 16.93
N HIS A 149 13.94 -7.69 17.68
CA HIS A 149 15.09 -7.01 17.13
C HIS A 149 16.18 -7.99 16.69
N ASP A 150 16.27 -9.14 17.36
CA ASP A 150 17.21 -10.21 17.02
C ASP A 150 16.76 -10.95 15.76
N LEU A 151 15.46 -11.23 15.62
CA LEU A 151 14.90 -11.78 14.38
C LEU A 151 15.16 -10.86 13.18
N LYS A 152 15.00 -9.54 13.36
CA LYS A 152 15.32 -8.58 12.31
C LYS A 152 16.79 -8.61 11.92
N LYS A 153 17.71 -8.69 12.88
CA LYS A 153 19.15 -8.81 12.63
C LYS A 153 19.51 -10.13 11.96
N LEU A 154 18.89 -11.23 12.40
CA LEU A 154 19.07 -12.57 11.86
C LEU A 154 18.64 -12.61 10.38
N TYR A 155 17.43 -12.11 10.11
CA TYR A 155 16.90 -11.98 8.76
C TYR A 155 17.81 -11.14 7.86
N ALA A 156 18.24 -9.97 8.35
CA ALA A 156 19.12 -9.07 7.58
C ALA A 156 20.49 -9.69 7.25
N ARG A 157 20.98 -10.63 8.07
CA ARG A 157 22.26 -11.31 7.83
C ARG A 157 22.13 -12.44 6.80
N ASN A 158 21.08 -13.25 6.90
CA ASN A 158 20.95 -14.42 6.04
C ASN A 158 19.47 -14.79 5.76
N PRO A 159 18.80 -14.08 4.83
CA PRO A 159 17.37 -14.28 4.54
C PRO A 159 17.01 -15.72 4.16
N LYS A 160 17.87 -16.40 3.40
CA LYS A 160 17.66 -17.79 2.95
C LYS A 160 17.67 -18.80 4.09
N GLN A 161 18.57 -18.61 5.05
CA GLN A 161 18.73 -19.51 6.21
C GLN A 161 17.94 -19.04 7.43
N PHE A 162 17.22 -17.92 7.32
CA PHE A 162 16.54 -17.27 8.45
C PHE A 162 15.64 -18.26 9.21
N ARG A 163 14.82 -19.02 8.49
CA ARG A 163 13.88 -19.96 9.11
C ARG A 163 14.61 -21.06 9.89
N GLU A 164 15.64 -21.66 9.31
CA GLU A 164 16.43 -22.72 9.95
C GLU A 164 17.09 -22.22 11.23
N GLN A 165 17.64 -21.00 11.19
CA GLN A 165 18.27 -20.37 12.34
C GLN A 165 17.28 -20.04 13.46
N VAL A 166 16.05 -19.64 13.13
CA VAL A 166 15.00 -19.41 14.13
C VAL A 166 14.56 -20.72 14.79
N MET A 167 14.41 -21.78 14.00
CA MET A 167 14.00 -23.10 14.52
C MET A 167 15.05 -23.74 15.42
N GLN A 168 16.33 -23.42 15.23
CA GLN A 168 17.42 -23.89 16.11
C GLN A 168 17.49 -23.17 17.46
N GLN A 169 16.79 -22.04 17.61
CA GLN A 169 16.80 -21.21 18.82
C GLN A 169 15.56 -21.43 19.72
N GLN A 170 14.61 -22.25 19.29
CA GLN A 170 13.41 -22.63 20.04
C GLN A 170 13.62 -23.95 20.76
#